data_AF-A0A7G3ZYI7-F1
#
_entry.id   AF-A0A7G3ZYI7-F1
#
_cell.length_a   1.000
_cell.length_b   1.000
_cell.length_c   1.000
_cell.angle_alpha   90.00
_cell.angle_beta   90.00
_cell.angle_gamma   90.00
#
_symmetry.space_group_name_H-M   'P 1'
#
loop_
_entity.id
_entity.type
_entity.pdbx_description
1 polymer ?
#
loop_
_entity_poly.entity_id
_entity_poly.type
_entity_poly.pdbx_seq_one_letter_code
_entity_poly.pdbx_strand_id
1 'polypeptide(L)'
;MKGCKLSPVALGLALGVLWGISILIIGLIAYYYTYGHGFVTAVGSLYPGYEPSIMGSLLGGVIGFIDAFITGFLIGWLYNLFSCCKCVCCDKKKDGEVEAVEVKKTKKVK
;
A
#
# COMPACT_ATOMS: atom_id res chain seq x y z
N MET A 1 7.28 -6.58 11.96
CA MET A 1 8.17 -5.41 11.97
C MET A 1 8.29 -4.92 13.41
N LYS A 2 9.43 -5.13 14.09
CA LYS A 2 9.65 -4.64 15.47
C LYS A 2 10.44 -3.33 15.40
N GLY A 3 10.02 -2.31 16.15
CA GLY A 3 10.74 -1.02 16.26
C GLY A 3 10.42 0.06 15.22
N CYS A 4 9.45 -0.13 14.32
CA CYS A 4 8.95 0.96 13.46
C CYS A 4 7.95 1.83 14.25
N LYS A 5 7.95 3.16 14.02
CA LYS A 5 6.93 4.06 14.59
C LYS A 5 5.54 3.80 13.99
N LEU A 6 5.50 3.53 12.68
CA LEU A 6 4.27 3.20 11.97
C LEU A 6 4.44 1.86 11.27
N SER A 7 3.43 1.00 11.31
CA SER A 7 3.44 -0.28 10.59
C SER A 7 2.94 -0.06 9.16
N PRO A 8 3.80 -0.13 8.12
CA PRO A 8 3.38 0.12 6.73
C PRO A 8 2.29 -0.83 6.25
N VAL A 9 2.36 -2.12 6.64
CA VAL A 9 1.37 -3.12 6.26
C VAL A 9 0.03 -2.86 6.94
N ALA A 10 0.03 -2.50 8.23
CA ALA A 10 -1.21 -2.19 8.93
C ALA A 10 -1.86 -0.91 8.36
N LEU A 11 -1.05 0.10 8.03
CA LEU A 11 -1.53 1.32 7.40
C LEU A 11 -2.09 1.06 5.99
N GLY A 12 -1.35 0.30 5.18
CA GLY A 12 -1.80 -0.14 3.86
C GLY A 12 -3.14 -0.89 3.94
N LEU A 13 -3.28 -1.86 4.84
CA LEU A 13 -4.53 -2.59 5.01
C LEU A 13 -5.69 -1.69 5.43
N ALA A 14 -5.46 -0.78 6.38
CA ALA A 14 -6.50 0.15 6.83
C ALA A 14 -6.99 1.05 5.69
N LEU A 15 -6.07 1.64 4.93
CA LEU A 15 -6.40 2.51 3.79
C LEU A 15 -7.01 1.71 2.62
N GLY A 16 -6.47 0.54 2.32
CA GLY A 16 -6.99 -0.37 1.30
C GLY A 16 -8.43 -0.77 1.58
N VAL A 17 -8.73 -1.27 2.79
CA VAL A 17 -10.08 -1.69 3.15
C VAL A 17 -11.05 -0.51 3.13
N LEU A 18 -10.67 0.61 3.73
CA LEU A 18 -11.53 1.79 3.76
C LEU A 18 -11.86 2.27 2.35
N TRP A 19 -10.85 2.44 1.50
CA TRP A 19 -11.04 2.96 0.14
C TRP A 19 -11.76 1.96 -0.77
N GLY A 20 -11.38 0.69 -0.75
CA GLY A 20 -12.03 -0.35 -1.55
C GLY A 20 -13.52 -0.49 -1.23
N ILE A 21 -13.90 -0.46 0.06
CA ILE A 21 -15.30 -0.48 0.47
C ILE A 21 -16.02 0.81 0.05
N SER A 22 -15.39 1.98 0.19
CA SER A 22 -15.97 3.25 -0.26
C SER A 22 -16.27 3.24 -1.77
N ILE A 23 -15.33 2.78 -2.59
CA ILE A 23 -15.51 2.67 -4.06
C ILE A 23 -16.64 1.70 -4.40
N LEU A 24 -16.70 0.54 -3.74
CA LEU A 24 -17.78 -0.42 -3.92
C LEU A 24 -19.14 0.20 -3.60
N ILE A 25 -19.27 0.87 -2.45
CA ILE A 25 -20.53 1.47 -2.01
C ILE A 25 -20.97 2.59 -2.96
N ILE A 26 -20.05 3.49 -3.35
CA ILE A 26 -20.38 4.61 -4.23
C ILE A 26 -20.79 4.10 -5.62
N GLY A 27 -20.12 3.07 -6.15
CA GLY A 27 -20.50 2.45 -7.42
C GLY A 27 -21.92 1.85 -7.38
N LEU A 28 -22.26 1.14 -6.30
CA LEU A 28 -23.60 0.57 -6.11
C LEU A 28 -24.67 1.65 -5.92
N ILE A 29 -24.37 2.71 -5.16
CA ILE A 29 -25.30 3.83 -4.99
C ILE A 29 -25.53 4.54 -6.33
N ALA A 30 -24.48 4.75 -7.12
CA ALA A 30 -24.61 5.34 -8.45
C ALA A 30 -25.50 4.47 -9.35
N TYR A 31 -25.32 3.16 -9.32
CA TYR A 31 -26.16 2.22 -10.06
C TYR A 31 -27.65 2.29 -9.67
N TYR A 32 -27.99 2.35 -8.38
CA TYR A 32 -29.39 2.31 -7.93
C TYR A 32 -30.10 3.68 -7.87
N TYR A 33 -29.37 4.75 -7.56
CA TYR A 33 -29.97 6.04 -7.18
C TYR A 33 -29.45 7.22 -8.01
N THR A 34 -28.67 6.99 -9.08
CA THR A 34 -28.00 8.02 -9.92
C THR A 34 -27.06 8.98 -9.17
N TYR A 35 -26.92 8.83 -7.86
CA TYR A 35 -26.08 9.65 -7.01
C TYR A 35 -24.60 9.25 -7.16
N GLY A 36 -23.72 10.22 -7.39
CA GLY A 36 -22.28 9.96 -7.50
C GLY A 36 -21.79 9.52 -8.88
N HIS A 37 -22.62 9.53 -9.92
CA HIS A 37 -22.18 9.19 -11.29
C HIS A 37 -20.95 9.96 -11.77
N GLY A 38 -20.87 11.26 -11.48
CA GLY A 38 -19.71 12.08 -11.84
C GLY A 38 -18.43 11.60 -11.14
N PHE A 39 -18.54 11.18 -9.88
CA PHE A 39 -17.42 10.59 -9.13
C PHE A 39 -17.02 9.23 -9.72
N VAL A 40 -17.98 8.34 -9.98
CA VAL A 40 -17.71 7.03 -10.62
C VAL A 40 -17.02 7.21 -11.96
N THR A 41 -17.49 8.16 -12.78
CA THR A 41 -16.91 8.44 -14.10
C THR A 41 -15.47 8.98 -13.99
N ALA A 42 -15.23 9.92 -13.07
CA ALA A 42 -13.90 10.47 -12.85
C ALA A 42 -12.92 9.39 -12.35
N VAL A 43 -13.32 8.59 -11.36
CA VAL A 43 -12.48 7.52 -10.81
C VAL A 43 -12.33 6.36 -11.80
N GLY A 44 -13.32 6.09 -12.65
CA GLY A 44 -13.25 5.10 -13.72
C GLY A 44 -12.15 5.36 -14.75
N SER A 45 -11.68 6.61 -14.88
CA SER A 45 -10.49 6.93 -15.67
C SER A 45 -9.18 6.41 -15.05
N LEU A 46 -9.17 6.21 -13.72
CA LEU A 46 -8.03 5.67 -12.97
C LEU A 46 -8.19 4.17 -12.73
N TYR A 47 -9.42 3.68 -12.54
CA TYR A 47 -9.75 2.29 -12.25
C TYR A 47 -10.51 1.68 -13.43
N PRO A 48 -9.80 1.05 -14.39
CA PRO A 48 -10.42 0.46 -15.58
C PRO A 48 -11.50 -0.56 -15.20
N GLY A 49 -12.68 -0.41 -15.81
CA GLY A 49 -13.83 -1.26 -15.52
C GLY A 49 -14.67 -0.80 -14.32
N TYR A 50 -14.31 0.29 -13.65
CA TYR A 50 -15.20 0.93 -12.67
C TYR A 50 -16.26 1.78 -13.37
N GLU A 51 -17.50 1.35 -13.23
CA GLU A 51 -18.69 1.98 -13.80
C GLU A 51 -19.89 1.77 -12.86
N PRO A 52 -21.01 2.50 -13.05
CA PRO A 52 -22.23 2.33 -12.28
C PRO A 52 -22.94 1.02 -12.65
N SER A 53 -22.35 -0.11 -12.25
CA SER A 53 -22.90 -1.46 -12.40
C SER A 53 -22.42 -2.33 -11.23
N ILE A 54 -23.10 -3.44 -10.97
CA ILE A 54 -22.70 -4.33 -9.85
C ILE A 54 -21.28 -4.88 -10.09
N MET A 55 -21.00 -5.36 -11.32
CA MET A 55 -19.68 -5.88 -11.67
C MET A 55 -18.62 -4.80 -11.71
N GLY A 56 -18.95 -3.62 -12.25
CA GLY A 56 -18.03 -2.48 -12.27
C GLY A 56 -17.68 -2.00 -10.86
N SER A 57 -18.65 -1.98 -9.94
CA SER A 57 -18.43 -1.61 -8.53
C SER A 57 -17.52 -2.61 -7.80
N LEU A 58 -17.67 -3.91 -8.07
CA LEU A 58 -16.79 -4.94 -7.53
C LEU A 58 -15.36 -4.80 -8.07
N LEU A 59 -15.19 -4.61 -9.38
CA LEU A 59 -13.88 -4.38 -10.00
C LEU A 59 -13.22 -3.11 -9.45
N GLY A 60 -13.97 -2.01 -9.38
CA GLY A 60 -13.50 -0.76 -8.79
C GLY A 60 -13.09 -0.91 -7.34
N GLY A 61 -13.86 -1.66 -6.53
CA GLY A 61 -13.52 -1.93 -5.13
C GLY A 61 -12.21 -2.71 -4.96
N VAL A 62 -11.96 -3.71 -5.82
CA VAL A 62 -10.69 -4.48 -5.80
C VAL A 62 -9.52 -3.63 -6.25
N ILE A 63 -9.65 -2.89 -7.35
CA ILE A 63 -8.60 -2.01 -7.87
C ILE A 63 -8.28 -0.92 -6.83
N GLY A 64 -9.32 -0.26 -6.28
CA GLY A 64 -9.18 0.75 -5.24
C GLY A 64 -8.53 0.20 -3.97
N PHE A 65 -8.89 -1.01 -3.53
CA PHE A 65 -8.22 -1.66 -2.41
C PHE A 65 -6.72 -1.81 -2.65
N ILE A 66 -6.32 -2.31 -3.83
CA ILE A 66 -4.91 -2.54 -4.17
C ILE A 66 -4.16 -1.20 -4.24
N ASP A 67 -4.73 -0.21 -4.92
CA ASP A 67 -4.15 1.12 -5.09
C ASP A 67 -3.92 1.83 -3.76
N ALA A 68 -4.94 1.87 -2.89
CA ALA A 68 -4.83 2.49 -1.58
C ALA A 68 -3.99 1.66 -0.59
N PHE A 69 -3.95 0.33 -0.73
CA PHE A 69 -3.03 -0.51 0.03
C PHE A 69 -1.56 -0.18 -0.28
N ILE A 70 -1.21 -0.12 -1.56
CA ILE A 70 0.14 0.23 -2.01
C ILE A 70 0.49 1.64 -1.55
N THR A 71 -0.41 2.59 -1.76
CA THR A 71 -0.22 3.98 -1.32
C THR A 71 -0.03 4.08 0.19
N GLY A 72 -0.86 3.39 0.98
CA GLY A 72 -0.74 3.36 2.43
C GLY A 72 0.53 2.68 2.92
N PHE A 73 0.96 1.62 2.26
CA PHE A 73 2.25 1.00 2.53
C PHE A 73 3.40 1.99 2.27
N LEU A 74 3.39 2.67 1.12
CA LEU A 74 4.41 3.67 0.77
C LEU A 74 4.43 4.83 1.76
N ILE A 75 3.28 5.34 2.19
CA ILE A 75 3.17 6.37 3.22
C ILE A 75 3.82 5.89 4.52
N GLY A 76 3.48 4.68 4.99
CA GLY A 76 4.04 4.13 6.21
C GLY A 76 5.55 3.93 6.13
N TRP A 77 6.06 3.51 4.96
CA TRP A 77 7.49 3.37 4.72
C TRP A 77 8.21 4.72 4.71
N LEU A 78 7.72 5.71 3.94
CA LEU A 78 8.29 7.06 3.87
C LEU A 78 8.25 7.76 5.24
N TYR A 79 7.17 7.58 6.00
CA TYR A 79 7.06 8.12 7.36
C TYR A 79 8.18 7.62 8.26
N ASN A 80 8.47 6.31 8.22
CA ASN A 80 9.55 5.72 9.00
C ASN A 80 10.93 6.20 8.51
N LEU A 81 11.11 6.36 7.19
CA LEU A 81 12.33 6.86 6.56
C LEU A 81 12.66 8.28 7.05
N PHE A 82 11.71 9.21 6.97
CA PHE A 82 11.90 10.61 7.39
C PHE A 82 11.96 10.78 8.91
N SER A 83 11.40 9.82 9.66
CA SER A 83 11.45 9.80 11.12
C SER A 83 12.80 9.34 11.70
N CYS A 84 13.82 9.09 10.87
CA CYS A 84 15.12 8.52 11.26
C CYS A 84 15.00 7.25 12.12
N CYS A 85 13.98 6.42 11.84
CA CYS A 85 13.67 5.27 12.68
C CYS A 85 14.68 4.13 12.41
N LYS A 86 15.29 3.57 13.47
CA LYS A 86 16.17 2.37 13.40
C LYS A 86 15.37 1.07 13.24
N CYS A 87 14.40 1.06 12.34
CA CYS A 87 13.65 -0.14 12.05
C CYS A 87 14.50 -1.14 11.26
N VAL A 88 14.24 -2.44 11.43
CA VAL A 88 14.95 -3.57 10.77
C VAL A 88 15.00 -3.42 9.23
N CYS A 89 14.03 -2.72 8.62
CA CYS A 89 14.02 -2.44 7.18
C CYS A 89 15.02 -1.34 6.75
N CYS A 90 15.41 -0.45 7.67
CA CYS A 90 16.40 0.62 7.45
C CYS A 90 17.84 0.20 7.82
N ASP A 91 17.99 -0.84 8.66
CA ASP A 91 19.30 -1.35 9.11
C ASP A 91 19.98 -2.31 8.13
N LYS A 92 19.30 -2.77 7.06
CA LYS A 92 19.89 -3.65 6.03
C LYS A 92 21.19 -3.13 5.39
N LYS A 93 21.55 -1.86 5.61
CA LYS A 93 22.84 -1.32 5.16
C LYS A 93 24.04 -1.92 5.89
N LYS A 94 23.88 -2.50 7.09
CA LYS A 94 25.00 -3.00 7.91
C LYS A 94 25.34 -4.47 7.72
N ASP A 95 24.38 -5.29 7.31
CA ASP A 95 24.58 -6.75 7.27
C ASP A 95 25.57 -7.17 6.17
N GLY A 96 25.57 -6.47 5.02
CA GLY A 96 26.50 -6.73 3.93
C GLY A 96 27.96 -6.35 4.23
N GLU A 97 28.18 -5.37 5.12
CA GLU A 97 29.54 -4.95 5.51
C GLU A 97 30.12 -5.89 6.59
N VAL A 98 29.27 -6.38 7.51
CA VAL A 98 29.68 -7.36 8.53
C VAL A 98 29.98 -8.73 7.90
N GLU A 99 29.16 -9.19 6.95
CA GLU A 99 29.42 -10.44 6.21
C GLU A 99 30.69 -10.33 5.33
N ALA A 100 30.91 -9.19 4.67
CA ALA A 100 32.13 -8.96 3.88
C ALA A 100 33.40 -8.88 4.75
N VAL A 101 33.31 -8.41 6.00
CA VAL A 101 34.43 -8.37 6.95
C VAL A 101 34.73 -9.76 7.53
N GLU A 102 33.70 -10.55 7.86
CA GLU A 102 33.86 -11.94 8.34
C GLU A 102 34.49 -12.83 7.27
N VAL A 103 34.00 -12.79 6.03
CA VAL A 103 34.53 -13.57 4.90
C VAL A 103 36.00 -13.19 4.59
N LYS A 104 36.38 -11.92 4.74
CA LYS A 104 37.78 -11.49 4.59
C LYS A 104 38.68 -11.99 5.72
N LYS A 105 38.19 -12.09 6.95
CA LYS A 105 38.96 -12.64 8.08
C LYS A 105 39.20 -14.14 7.91
N THR A 106 38.20 -14.92 7.49
CA THR A 106 38.36 -16.37 7.29
C THR A 106 39.34 -16.70 6.16
N LYS A 107 39.40 -15.88 5.11
CA LYS A 107 40.36 -16.06 4.01
C LYS A 107 41.79 -15.64 4.33
N LYS A 108 42.03 -14.83 5.37
CA LYS A 108 43.38 -14.42 5.81
C LYS A 108 44.03 -15.41 6.78
N VAL A 109 43.26 -16.36 7.31
CA VAL A 109 43.70 -17.35 8.31
C VAL A 109 43.91 -18.75 7.68
N LYS A 110 43.67 -18.89 6.36
CA LYS A 110 44.05 -20.07 5.57
C LYS A 110 45.23 -19.77 4.68
#